data_AF-A0A2R7KJP7-F1
#
_entry.id   AF-A0A2R7KJP7-F1
#
_cell.length_a   1.000
_cell.length_b   1.000
_cell.length_c   1.000
_cell.angle_alpha   90.00
_cell.angle_beta   90.00
_cell.angle_gamma   90.00
#
_symmetry.space_group_name_H-M   'P 1'
#
loop_
_entity.id
_entity.type
_entity.pdbx_description
1 polymer ?
#
loop_
_entity_poly.entity_id
_entity_poly.type
_entity_poly.pdbx_seq_one_letter_code
_entity_poly.pdbx_strand_id
1 'polypeptide(L)' 'MEDRDTFLREFRGETLGTVSAQSSADELFQNQTIRPILKLQNDLFIAVFTNYVNKNKADFYSYTVEKKLQT' A
#
# COMPACT_ATOMS: atom_id res chain seq x y z
N MET A 1 -13.38 12.13 -23.27
CA MET A 1 -13.50 11.14 -22.17
C MET A 1 -12.54 9.98 -22.37
N GLU A 2 -12.34 9.48 -23.59
CA GLU A 2 -11.37 8.40 -23.88
C GLU A 2 -9.93 8.73 -23.48
N ASP A 3 -9.47 9.97 -23.69
CA ASP A 3 -8.07 10.36 -23.35
C ASP A 3 -7.72 10.11 -21.89
N ARG A 4 -8.67 10.36 -20.98
CA ARG A 4 -8.48 10.14 -19.54
C ARG A 4 -8.43 8.65 -19.21
N ASP A 5 -9.32 7.86 -19.79
CA ASP A 5 -9.41 6.43 -19.49
C ASP A 5 -8.20 5.67 -20.03
N THR A 6 -7.73 6.03 -21.23
CA THR A 6 -6.48 5.53 -21.81
C THR A 6 -5.29 5.91 -20.94
N PHE A 7 -5.18 7.19 -20.56
CA PHE A 7 -4.13 7.67 -19.67
C PHE A 7 -4.11 6.90 -18.34
N LEU A 8 -5.25 6.71 -17.69
CA LEU A 8 -5.34 5.98 -16.42
C LEU A 8 -4.95 4.51 -16.55
N ARG A 9 -5.24 3.87 -17.70
CA ARG A 9 -4.83 2.49 -17.99
C ARG A 9 -3.33 2.36 -18.18
N GLU A 10 -2.70 3.33 -18.84
CA GLU A 10 -1.25 3.34 -19.05
C GLU A 10 -0.51 3.72 -17.76
N PHE A 11 -0.98 4.75 -17.05
CA PHE A 11 -0.34 5.28 -15.87
C PHE A 11 -0.26 4.27 -14.71
N ARG A 12 -1.29 3.45 -14.52
CA ARG A 12 -1.31 2.44 -13.44
C ARG A 12 -0.33 1.29 -13.65
N GLY A 13 0.15 1.07 -14.89
CA GLY A 13 1.08 0.01 -15.24
C GLY A 13 0.43 -1.31 -15.68
N GLU A 14 1.28 -2.32 -15.87
CA GLU A 14 0.90 -3.63 -16.41
C GLU A 14 0.07 -4.47 -15.44
N THR A 15 -0.61 -5.48 -15.97
CA THR A 15 -1.40 -6.42 -15.15
C THR A 15 -0.46 -7.24 -14.25
N LEU A 16 -0.74 -7.26 -12.95
CA LEU A 16 0.06 -7.98 -11.97
C LEU A 16 -0.65 -9.24 -11.48
N GLY A 17 -0.19 -10.39 -11.95
CA GLY A 17 -0.72 -11.71 -11.57
C GLY A 17 -1.05 -12.58 -12.78
N THR A 18 -1.51 -13.80 -12.51
CA THR A 18 -1.99 -14.72 -13.55
C THR A 18 -3.44 -14.39 -13.88
N VAL A 19 -3.72 -14.03 -15.14
CA VAL A 19 -5.08 -13.99 -15.67
C VAL A 19 -5.28 -15.24 -16.50
N SER A 20 -6.21 -16.09 -16.06
CA SER A 20 -6.61 -17.30 -16.81
C SER A 20 -8.05 -17.17 -17.28
N ALA A 21 -8.47 -18.03 -18.20
CA ALA A 21 -9.87 -18.08 -18.66
C ALA A 21 -10.86 -18.44 -17.53
N GLN A 22 -10.36 -18.98 -16.41
CA GLN A 22 -11.13 -19.33 -15.22
C GLN A 22 -11.10 -18.24 -14.14
N SER A 23 -10.36 -17.15 -14.35
CA SER A 23 -10.30 -16.06 -13.39
C SER A 23 -11.66 -15.38 -13.26
N SER A 24 -12.07 -15.11 -12.01
CA SER A 24 -13.31 -14.38 -11.76
C SER A 24 -13.20 -12.93 -12.21
N ALA A 25 -14.34 -12.27 -12.43
CA ALA A 25 -14.36 -10.84 -12.75
C ALA A 25 -13.64 -10.00 -11.67
N ASP A 26 -13.78 -10.39 -10.40
CA ASP A 26 -13.14 -9.71 -9.27
C ASP A 26 -11.61 -9.90 -9.30
N GLU A 27 -11.14 -11.13 -9.58
CA GLU A 27 -9.71 -11.41 -9.71
C GLU A 27 -9.09 -10.62 -10.87
N LEU A 28 -9.79 -10.57 -12.00
CA LEU A 28 -9.39 -9.79 -13.16
C LEU A 28 -9.26 -8.30 -12.80
N PHE A 29 -10.27 -7.75 -12.13
CA PHE A 29 -10.25 -6.35 -11.69
C PHE A 29 -9.11 -6.08 -10.71
N GLN A 30 -8.87 -6.98 -9.76
CA GLN A 30 -7.74 -6.85 -8.82
C GLN A 30 -6.40 -6.84 -9.55
N ASN A 31 -6.17 -7.78 -10.46
CA ASN A 31 -4.90 -7.92 -11.18
C ASN A 31 -4.63 -6.77 -12.16
N GLN A 32 -5.68 -6.24 -12.80
CA GLN A 32 -5.56 -5.18 -13.82
C GLN A 32 -5.61 -3.76 -13.24
N THR A 33 -6.18 -3.58 -12.05
CA THR A 33 -6.46 -2.26 -11.49
C THR A 33 -5.88 -2.08 -10.09
N ILE A 34 -6.29 -2.88 -9.11
CA ILE A 34 -5.90 -2.66 -7.71
C ILE A 34 -4.41 -2.95 -7.49
N ARG A 35 -3.91 -4.12 -7.92
CA ARG A 35 -2.52 -4.52 -7.70
C ARG A 35 -1.51 -3.57 -8.37
N PRO A 36 -1.71 -3.13 -9.63
CA PRO A 36 -0.81 -2.17 -10.26
C PRO A 36 -0.76 -0.83 -9.50
N ILE A 37 -1.92 -0.32 -9.06
CA ILE A 37 -1.98 0.91 -8.25
C ILE A 37 -1.25 0.73 -6.90
N LEU A 38 -1.47 -0.38 -6.22
CA LEU A 38 -0.78 -0.67 -4.94
C LEU A 38 0.72 -0.78 -5.12
N LYS A 39 1.19 -1.38 -6.22
CA LYS A 39 2.62 -1.49 -6.54
C LYS A 39 3.23 -0.12 -6.83
N LEU A 40 2.54 0.72 -7.59
CA LEU A 40 2.95 2.10 -7.88
C LEU A 40 3.06 2.94 -6.59
N GLN A 41 2.15 2.75 -5.64
CA GLN A 41 2.09 3.49 -4.39
C GLN A 41 2.89 2.85 -3.24
N ASN A 42 3.59 1.74 -3.49
CA ASN A 42 4.25 0.94 -2.47
C ASN A 42 5.18 1.77 -1.56
N ASP A 43 6.02 2.61 -2.16
CA ASP A 43 7.03 3.36 -1.42
C ASP A 43 6.38 4.43 -0.54
N LEU A 44 5.28 5.03 -1.00
CA LEU A 44 4.47 5.95 -0.20
C LEU A 44 3.83 5.23 0.99
N PHE A 45 3.28 4.04 0.80
CA PHE A 45 2.71 3.26 1.89
C PHE A 45 3.76 2.88 2.94
N ILE A 46 4.95 2.47 2.51
CA ILE A 46 6.07 2.19 3.41
C ILE A 46 6.44 3.45 4.19
N ALA A 47 6.59 4.60 3.52
CA ALA A 47 6.93 5.85 4.18
C ALA A 47 5.87 6.28 5.22
N VAL A 48 4.58 6.18 4.87
CA VAL A 48 3.46 6.47 5.78
C VAL A 48 3.48 5.51 6.97
N PHE A 49 3.70 4.22 6.73
CA PHE A 49 3.78 3.21 7.80
C PHE A 49 4.95 3.47 8.74
N THR A 50 6.16 3.75 8.21
CA THR A 50 7.33 4.11 9.02
C THR A 50 7.07 5.36 9.86
N ASN A 51 6.45 6.39 9.29
CA ASN A 51 6.08 7.60 10.03
C ASN A 51 5.06 7.31 11.14
N TYR A 52 4.04 6.49 10.86
CA TYR A 52 3.08 6.04 11.86
C TYR A 52 3.77 5.29 13.00
N VAL A 53 4.65 4.35 12.67
CA VAL A 53 5.44 3.59 13.65
C VAL A 53 6.29 4.52 14.50
N ASN A 54 7.00 5.48 13.91
CA ASN A 54 7.81 6.44 14.66
C ASN A 54 6.98 7.35 15.58
N LYS A 55 5.76 7.72 15.17
CA LYS A 55 4.87 8.56 15.98
C LYS A 55 4.19 7.80 17.12
N ASN A 56 3.87 6.52 16.91
CA ASN A 56 3.08 5.72 17.85
C ASN A 56 3.92 4.72 18.66
N LYS A 57 5.18 4.46 18.28
CA LYS A 57 6.13 3.83 19.18
C LYS A 57 6.42 4.82 20.29
N ALA A 58 5.91 4.52 21.47
CA ALA A 58 6.36 5.22 22.64
C ALA A 58 7.85 4.90 22.84
N ASP A 59 8.67 5.94 22.78
CA ASP A 59 10.11 5.80 22.99
C ASP A 59 10.32 5.40 24.46
N PHE A 60 10.54 4.11 24.70
CA PHE A 60 10.80 3.58 26.04
C PHE A 60 11.96 4.35 26.69
N TYR A 61 12.93 4.83 25.91
CA TYR A 61 14.04 5.62 26.42
C TYR A 61 13.64 7.05 26.80
N SER A 62 12.61 7.62 26.17
CA SER A 62 11.99 8.90 26.55
C SER A 62 11.22 8.87 27.87
N TYR A 63 10.90 7.67 28.38
CA TYR A 63 10.18 7.54 29.65
C TYR A 63 11.05 7.91 30.85
N THR A 64 10.41 8.52 31.85
CA THR A 64 11.04 8.74 33.16
C THR A 64 11.38 7.41 33.82
N VAL A 65 12.32 7.44 34.77
CA VAL A 65 12.77 6.23 35.48
C VAL A 65 11.60 5.55 36.18
N GLU A 66 10.66 6.30 36.77
CA GLU A 66 9.47 5.73 37.42
C GLU A 66 8.57 4.99 36.44
N LYS A 67 8.38 5.55 35.24
CA LYS A 67 7.51 4.96 34.20
C LYS A 67 8.13 3.74 33.51
N LYS A 68 9.47 3.62 33.54
CA LYS A 68 10.22 2.41 33.11
C LYS A 68 10.15 1.28 34.13
N LEU A 69 10.02 1.61 35.42
CA LEU A 69 10.00 0.66 36.54
C LEU A 69 8.59 0.22 36.95
N GLN A 70 7.54 0.90 36.47
CA GLN A 70 6.16 0.41 36.59
C GLN A 70 5.95 -0.78 35.65
N THR A 71 5.96 -1.98 36.25
CA THR A 71 5.55 -3.24 35.62
C THR A 71 4.02 -3.36 35.63
#